data_AF-A0A7Y7YF61-F1
#
_entry.id   AF-A0A7Y7YF61-F1
#
_cell.length_a   1.000
_cell.length_b   1.000
_cell.length_c   1.000
_cell.angle_alpha   90.00
_cell.angle_beta   90.00
_cell.angle_gamma   90.00
#
_symmetry.space_group_name_H-M   'P 1'
#
loop_
_entity.id
_entity.type
_entity.pdbx_description
1 polymer ?
#
loop_
_entity_poly.entity_id
_entity_poly.type
_entity_poly.pdbx_seq_one_letter_code
_entity_poly.pdbx_strand_id
1 'polypeptide(L)'
;MNLTEPRELAPLLEAFLLASGKPQSLERLYELFEEAERPEPPVFKKALALLAKSCDGRAFELKEVASGYRLQIREKFSPWVGRLWEERPQRYSRAMLETLALIAYRQPITRGEIEDVRGVAVNSQIVKTLLEREWIRVVGYREVPGKPAMFATTKAFLDHFNLKNLDDLPPLAELRELEPDPVLDFEDAPVPESLQALADASADPETVEEPKEETSFHTLLLELDSMEEGIKTDFDDLLRDGESPLPSGEFQEEPGLELSGEVEEPEAVETLEDPEPDLGAEVVPDEPEEDLVGAAEARERLLAAVAALDAAARPELSDEEAEAQALAEAIENERRQWED
;
A
#
# COMPACT_ATOMS: atom_id res chain seq x y z
N MET A 1 -33.02 10.86 -11.73
CA MET A 1 -32.31 9.56 -11.75
C MET A 1 -33.21 8.53 -11.11
N ASN A 2 -33.53 7.47 -11.83
CA ASN A 2 -34.22 6.31 -11.28
C ASN A 2 -33.18 5.37 -10.68
N LEU A 3 -33.00 5.43 -9.37
CA LEU A 3 -32.01 4.62 -8.64
C LEU A 3 -32.36 3.13 -8.60
N THR A 4 -33.57 2.76 -9.04
CA THR A 4 -34.02 1.37 -9.19
C THR A 4 -33.43 0.70 -10.44
N GLU A 5 -32.97 1.48 -11.41
CA GLU A 5 -32.42 0.95 -12.65
C GLU A 5 -30.89 0.78 -12.56
N PRO A 6 -30.35 -0.43 -12.78
CA PRO A 6 -28.91 -0.67 -12.67
C PRO A 6 -28.04 0.20 -13.59
N ARG A 7 -28.59 0.62 -14.75
CA ARG A 7 -27.88 1.44 -15.74
C ARG A 7 -27.72 2.89 -15.31
N GLU A 8 -28.70 3.45 -14.63
CA GLU A 8 -28.62 4.81 -14.08
C GLU A 8 -27.87 4.86 -12.75
N LEU A 9 -27.92 3.76 -11.98
CA LEU A 9 -27.19 3.63 -10.73
C LEU A 9 -25.67 3.48 -10.95
N ALA A 10 -25.23 2.83 -12.03
CA ALA A 10 -23.81 2.57 -12.28
C ALA A 10 -22.95 3.86 -12.37
N PRO A 11 -23.33 4.91 -13.14
CA PRO A 11 -22.60 6.19 -13.14
C PRO A 11 -22.57 6.90 -11.78
N LEU A 12 -23.62 6.76 -10.97
CA LEU A 12 -23.64 7.33 -9.63
C LEU A 12 -22.66 6.61 -8.70
N LEU A 13 -22.60 5.27 -8.78
CA LEU A 13 -21.59 4.49 -8.05
C LEU A 13 -20.16 4.80 -8.53
N GLU A 14 -19.98 5.02 -9.83
CA GLU A 14 -18.71 5.51 -10.39
C GLU A 14 -18.31 6.83 -9.75
N ALA A 15 -19.23 7.80 -9.65
CA ALA A 15 -18.98 9.09 -9.03
C ALA A 15 -18.59 8.97 -7.55
N PHE A 16 -19.30 8.12 -6.77
CA PHE A 16 -18.95 7.90 -5.36
C PHE A 16 -17.58 7.24 -5.20
N LEU A 17 -17.28 6.21 -5.98
CA LEU A 17 -16.00 5.53 -5.90
C LEU A 17 -14.85 6.45 -6.32
N LEU A 18 -15.04 7.24 -7.38
CA LEU A 18 -14.05 8.19 -7.87
C LEU A 18 -13.78 9.32 -6.84
N ALA A 19 -14.82 9.84 -6.20
CA ALA A 19 -14.70 10.88 -5.19
C ALA A 19 -14.03 10.40 -3.89
N SER A 20 -14.23 9.12 -3.54
CA SER A 20 -13.79 8.59 -2.24
C SER A 20 -12.28 8.36 -2.11
N GLY A 21 -11.58 8.08 -3.21
CA GLY A 21 -10.13 7.80 -3.22
C GLY A 21 -9.67 6.59 -2.37
N LYS A 22 -10.60 5.84 -1.76
CA LYS A 22 -10.35 4.70 -0.86
C LYS A 22 -11.35 3.58 -1.15
N PRO A 23 -11.03 2.31 -0.82
CA PRO A 23 -12.01 1.24 -0.90
C PRO A 23 -13.27 1.56 -0.09
N GLN A 24 -14.44 1.38 -0.70
CA GLN A 24 -15.74 1.57 -0.05
C GLN A 24 -16.44 0.23 0.13
N SER A 25 -16.83 -0.09 1.36
CA SER A 25 -17.64 -1.26 1.66
C SER A 25 -19.05 -1.08 1.08
N LEU A 26 -19.72 -2.20 0.79
CA LEU A 26 -21.11 -2.16 0.31
C LEU A 26 -22.00 -1.44 1.33
N GLU A 27 -21.83 -1.76 2.62
CA GLU A 27 -22.55 -1.13 3.73
C GLU A 27 -22.39 0.39 3.71
N ARG A 28 -21.15 0.87 3.58
CA ARG A 28 -20.88 2.31 3.53
C ARG A 28 -21.52 2.97 2.32
N LEU A 29 -21.50 2.31 1.15
CA LEU A 29 -22.17 2.83 -0.04
C LEU A 29 -23.70 2.88 0.15
N TYR A 30 -24.30 1.91 0.85
CA TYR A 30 -25.75 1.94 1.15
C TYR A 30 -26.15 3.08 2.10
N GLU A 31 -25.27 3.43 3.04
CA GLU A 31 -25.50 4.54 3.98
C GLU A 31 -25.54 5.91 3.29
N LEU A 32 -24.96 6.03 2.10
CA LEU A 32 -24.99 7.29 1.33
C LEU A 32 -26.37 7.56 0.71
N PHE A 33 -27.23 6.56 0.61
CA PHE A 33 -28.60 6.70 0.11
C PHE A 33 -29.58 6.91 1.26
N GLU A 34 -30.51 7.84 1.08
CA GLU A 34 -31.67 8.01 1.97
C GLU A 34 -32.56 6.75 1.93
N GLU A 35 -33.31 6.50 3.01
CA GLU A 35 -34.12 5.27 3.14
C GLU A 35 -35.14 5.08 2.01
N ALA A 36 -35.72 6.18 1.51
CA ALA A 36 -36.70 6.15 0.42
C ALA A 36 -36.07 5.88 -0.97
N GLU A 37 -34.77 6.12 -1.11
CA GLU A 37 -34.04 6.06 -2.37
C GLU A 37 -33.08 4.87 -2.45
N ARG A 38 -33.00 4.08 -1.37
CA ARG A 38 -32.07 2.97 -1.26
C ARG A 38 -32.45 1.85 -2.24
N PRO A 39 -31.60 1.54 -3.23
CA PRO A 39 -31.87 0.47 -4.18
C PRO A 39 -31.82 -0.91 -3.50
N GLU A 40 -32.55 -1.87 -4.06
CA GLU A 40 -32.52 -3.24 -3.56
C GLU A 40 -31.12 -3.87 -3.73
N PRO A 41 -30.68 -4.74 -2.79
CA PRO A 41 -29.39 -5.41 -2.88
C PRO A 41 -29.03 -6.10 -4.21
N PRO A 42 -29.95 -6.82 -4.89
CA PRO A 42 -29.66 -7.41 -6.19
C PRO A 42 -29.44 -6.39 -7.30
N VAL A 43 -30.15 -5.26 -7.26
CA VAL A 43 -30.01 -4.16 -8.24
C VAL A 43 -28.63 -3.52 -8.09
N PHE A 44 -28.22 -3.27 -6.85
CA PHE A 44 -26.92 -2.68 -6.53
C PHE A 44 -25.75 -3.53 -7.03
N LYS A 45 -25.78 -4.85 -6.77
CA LYS A 45 -24.75 -5.78 -7.27
C LYS A 45 -24.73 -5.84 -8.79
N LYS A 46 -25.90 -5.79 -9.45
CA LYS A 46 -25.97 -5.73 -10.91
C LYS A 46 -25.39 -4.42 -11.44
N ALA A 47 -25.62 -3.28 -10.78
CA ALA A 47 -25.04 -2.00 -11.16
C ALA A 47 -23.52 -2.01 -11.06
N LEU A 48 -22.93 -2.56 -9.99
CA LEU A 48 -21.48 -2.74 -9.87
C LEU A 48 -20.91 -3.66 -10.96
N ALA A 49 -21.60 -4.74 -11.30
CA ALA A 49 -21.17 -5.63 -12.38
C ALA A 49 -21.24 -4.95 -13.76
N LEU A 50 -22.24 -4.09 -14.00
CA LEU A 50 -22.31 -3.27 -15.20
C LEU A 50 -21.20 -2.22 -15.23
N LEU A 51 -20.92 -1.58 -14.10
CA LEU A 51 -19.82 -0.63 -13.96
C LEU A 51 -18.49 -1.31 -14.30
N ALA A 52 -18.22 -2.49 -13.73
CA ALA A 52 -17.03 -3.27 -14.04
C ALA A 52 -16.86 -3.52 -15.54
N LYS A 53 -17.93 -3.92 -16.23
CA LYS A 53 -17.93 -4.12 -17.68
C LYS A 53 -17.73 -2.81 -18.46
N SER A 54 -18.29 -1.70 -18.00
CA SER A 54 -18.07 -0.40 -18.66
C SER A 54 -16.64 0.15 -18.51
N CYS A 55 -15.89 -0.35 -17.51
CA CYS A 55 -14.47 -0.06 -17.35
C CYS A 55 -13.58 -0.87 -18.30
N ASP A 56 -14.13 -1.84 -19.04
CA ASP A 56 -13.38 -2.57 -20.05
C ASP A 56 -12.94 -1.64 -21.19
N GLY A 57 -11.64 -1.69 -21.51
CA GLY A 57 -11.02 -0.77 -22.47
C GLY A 57 -10.61 0.60 -21.93
N ARG A 58 -11.01 0.99 -20.70
CA ARG A 58 -10.60 2.26 -20.08
C ARG A 58 -9.24 2.17 -19.38
N ALA A 59 -8.71 3.34 -18.97
CA ALA A 59 -7.44 3.43 -18.26
C ALA A 59 -7.50 2.93 -16.80
N PHE A 60 -8.69 2.94 -16.22
CA PHE A 60 -8.98 2.48 -14.87
C PHE A 60 -9.88 1.23 -14.90
N GLU A 61 -9.91 0.53 -13.77
CA GLU A 61 -10.72 -0.67 -13.55
C GLU A 61 -11.40 -0.61 -12.18
N LEU A 62 -12.54 -1.28 -12.08
CA LEU A 62 -13.20 -1.54 -10.80
C LEU A 62 -12.59 -2.80 -10.19
N LYS A 63 -11.96 -2.67 -9.03
CA LYS A 63 -11.39 -3.78 -8.27
C LYS A 63 -12.15 -3.97 -6.97
N GLU A 64 -12.49 -5.22 -6.67
CA GLU A 64 -13.03 -5.63 -5.37
C GLU A 64 -11.87 -6.17 -4.52
N VAL A 65 -11.71 -5.58 -3.33
CA VAL A 65 -10.70 -5.88 -2.30
C VAL A 65 -11.39 -6.24 -0.99
N ALA A 66 -10.64 -6.68 0.02
CA ALA A 66 -11.18 -7.11 1.31
C ALA A 66 -12.04 -6.05 2.01
N SER A 67 -11.69 -4.77 1.90
CA SER A 67 -12.47 -3.66 2.47
C SER A 67 -13.63 -3.17 1.59
N GLY A 68 -13.75 -3.65 0.34
CA GLY A 68 -14.86 -3.31 -0.55
C GLY A 68 -14.43 -3.02 -1.99
N TYR A 69 -15.07 -2.06 -2.65
CA TYR A 69 -14.83 -1.73 -4.06
C TYR A 69 -14.02 -0.44 -4.20
N ARG A 70 -13.12 -0.39 -5.18
CA ARG A 70 -12.38 0.83 -5.54
C ARG A 70 -12.15 0.94 -7.05
N LEU A 71 -12.03 2.16 -7.53
CA LEU A 71 -11.52 2.44 -8.88
C LEU A 71 -10.01 2.63 -8.78
N GLN A 72 -9.27 1.92 -9.61
CA GLN A 72 -7.80 2.02 -9.67
C GLN A 72 -7.31 2.05 -11.11
N ILE A 73 -6.14 2.62 -11.33
CA ILE A 73 -5.53 2.66 -12.65
C ILE A 73 -4.98 1.26 -12.97
N ARG A 74 -5.19 0.80 -14.21
CA ARG A 74 -4.65 -0.50 -14.66
C ARG A 74 -3.14 -0.50 -14.55
N GLU A 75 -2.58 -1.63 -14.10
CA GLU A 75 -1.14 -1.81 -13.87
C GLU A 75 -0.28 -1.46 -15.10
N LYS A 76 -0.80 -1.73 -16.31
CA LYS A 76 -0.14 -1.38 -17.57
C LYS A 76 0.23 0.10 -17.70
N PHE A 77 -0.42 1.02 -16.99
CA PHE A 77 -0.11 2.45 -17.02
C PHE A 77 0.77 2.92 -15.85
N SER A 78 1.08 2.05 -14.90
CA SER A 78 1.86 2.36 -13.69
C SER A 78 3.19 3.09 -13.96
N PRO A 79 4.01 2.71 -14.98
CA PRO A 79 5.28 3.40 -15.26
C PRO A 79 5.14 4.87 -15.68
N TRP A 80 4.00 5.25 -16.24
CA TRP A 80 3.72 6.63 -16.66
C TRP A 80 3.09 7.43 -15.53
N VAL A 81 2.11 6.85 -14.84
CA VAL A 81 1.44 7.50 -13.71
C VAL A 81 2.43 7.75 -12.57
N GLY A 82 3.37 6.82 -12.35
CA GLY A 82 4.47 6.98 -11.38
C GLY A 82 5.29 8.25 -11.56
N ARG A 83 5.33 8.85 -12.75
CA ARG A 83 6.06 10.10 -13.04
C ARG A 83 5.34 11.35 -12.52
N LEU A 84 4.07 11.23 -12.13
CA LEU A 84 3.30 12.34 -11.57
C LEU A 84 3.80 12.73 -10.17
N TRP A 85 4.40 11.78 -9.45
CA TRP A 85 4.97 12.02 -8.13
C TRP A 85 6.45 12.42 -8.27
N GLU A 86 6.81 13.55 -7.67
CA GLU A 86 8.19 14.08 -7.67
C GLU A 86 9.16 13.15 -6.95
N GLU A 87 8.71 12.51 -5.87
CA GLU A 87 9.47 11.50 -5.15
C GLU A 87 8.98 10.10 -5.50
N ARG A 88 9.90 9.24 -5.95
CA ARG A 88 9.60 7.83 -6.12
C ARG A 88 9.41 7.20 -4.75
N PRO A 89 8.30 6.49 -4.51
CA PRO A 89 8.13 5.76 -3.26
C PRO A 89 9.27 4.75 -3.10
N GLN A 90 9.86 4.72 -1.90
CA GLN A 90 10.98 3.82 -1.60
C GLN A 90 10.57 2.37 -1.84
N ARG A 91 11.36 1.65 -2.64
CA ARG A 91 11.10 0.23 -2.92
C ARG A 91 11.29 -0.58 -1.64
N TYR A 92 10.40 -1.55 -1.41
CA TYR A 92 10.55 -2.49 -0.30
C TYR A 92 11.72 -3.43 -0.56
N SER A 93 12.50 -3.72 0.49
CA SER A 93 13.61 -4.67 0.38
C SER A 93 13.09 -6.10 0.20
N ARG A 94 13.88 -6.96 -0.46
CA ARG A 94 13.55 -8.38 -0.62
C ARG A 94 13.30 -9.07 0.72
N ALA A 95 14.16 -8.82 1.71
CA ALA A 95 14.01 -9.37 3.06
C ALA A 95 12.68 -9.00 3.74
N MET A 96 12.16 -7.78 3.49
CA MET A 96 10.85 -7.37 4.00
C MET A 96 9.72 -8.15 3.33
N LEU A 97 9.75 -8.26 2.00
CA LEU A 97 8.72 -8.97 1.23
C LEU A 97 8.74 -10.48 1.52
N GLU A 98 9.92 -11.09 1.67
CA GLU A 98 10.07 -12.48 2.09
C GLU A 98 9.47 -12.73 3.47
N THR A 99 9.79 -11.85 4.43
CA THR A 99 9.24 -11.93 5.80
C THR A 99 7.72 -11.82 5.77
N LEU A 100 7.18 -10.88 5.00
CA LEU A 100 5.74 -10.70 4.84
C LEU A 100 5.07 -11.91 4.19
N ALA A 101 5.69 -12.47 3.15
CA ALA A 101 5.19 -13.67 2.47
C ALA A 101 5.11 -14.86 3.44
N LEU A 102 6.14 -15.08 4.26
CA LEU A 102 6.11 -16.13 5.28
C LEU A 102 4.96 -15.94 6.27
N ILE A 103 4.70 -14.70 6.71
CA ILE A 103 3.56 -14.40 7.58
C ILE A 103 2.24 -14.70 6.86
N ALA A 104 2.08 -14.29 5.59
CA ALA A 104 0.85 -14.51 4.84
C ALA A 104 0.50 -16.01 4.67
N TYR A 105 1.49 -16.85 4.33
CA TYR A 105 1.26 -18.27 4.08
C TYR A 105 1.30 -19.17 5.33
N ARG A 106 1.92 -18.73 6.43
CA ARG A 106 2.10 -19.56 7.65
C ARG A 106 1.52 -18.95 8.93
N GLN A 107 0.76 -17.87 8.84
CA GLN A 107 0.05 -17.31 10.01
C GLN A 107 -0.83 -18.36 10.71
N PRO A 108 -0.94 -18.33 12.04
CA PRO A 108 -0.21 -17.45 12.96
C PRO A 108 1.23 -17.93 13.22
N ILE A 109 2.22 -17.05 13.01
CA ILE A 109 3.66 -17.37 13.10
C ILE A 109 4.41 -16.42 14.03
N THR A 110 5.42 -16.92 14.74
CA THR A 110 6.29 -16.15 15.65
C THR A 110 7.58 -15.69 14.95
N ARG A 111 8.28 -14.70 15.53
CA ARG A 111 9.58 -14.24 14.97
C ARG A 111 10.60 -15.37 14.84
N GLY A 112 10.71 -16.25 15.85
CA GLY A 112 11.65 -17.37 15.84
C GLY A 112 11.36 -18.34 14.70
N GLU A 113 10.09 -18.71 14.49
CA GLU A 113 9.69 -19.59 13.38
C GLU A 113 10.00 -18.97 12.00
N ILE A 114 9.94 -17.64 11.86
CA ILE A 114 10.34 -16.95 10.63
C ILE A 114 11.86 -17.07 10.42
N GLU A 115 12.65 -16.85 11.47
CA GLU A 115 14.11 -16.96 11.43
C GLU A 115 14.56 -18.39 11.11
N ASP A 116 13.92 -19.39 11.70
CA ASP A 116 14.18 -20.82 11.45
C ASP A 116 13.95 -21.20 9.98
N VAL A 117 12.88 -20.68 9.36
CA VAL A 117 12.58 -20.96 7.95
C VAL A 117 13.52 -20.21 6.99
N ARG A 118 13.92 -18.97 7.33
CA ARG A 118 14.83 -18.18 6.49
C ARG A 118 16.30 -18.55 6.66
N GLY A 119 16.66 -19.19 7.77
CA GLY A 119 18.05 -19.51 8.12
C GLY A 119 18.91 -18.30 8.48
N VAL A 120 18.32 -17.10 8.58
CA VAL A 120 19.00 -15.84 8.91
C VAL A 120 18.14 -15.01 9.87
N ALA A 121 18.80 -14.24 10.74
CA ALA A 121 18.14 -13.36 11.68
C ALA A 121 17.25 -12.33 10.96
N VAL A 122 16.05 -12.09 11.48
CA VAL A 122 15.12 -11.09 10.95
C VAL A 122 15.40 -9.77 11.64
N ASN A 123 15.70 -8.73 10.86
CA ASN A 123 15.89 -7.39 11.41
C ASN A 123 14.59 -6.91 12.09
N SER A 124 14.68 -6.58 13.39
CA SER A 124 13.56 -6.07 14.19
C SER A 124 12.86 -4.85 13.57
N GLN A 125 13.58 -4.04 12.80
CA GLN A 125 13.01 -2.90 12.10
C GLN A 125 12.03 -3.31 11.00
N ILE A 126 12.24 -4.46 10.34
CA ILE A 126 11.30 -4.98 9.33
C ILE A 126 9.95 -5.27 9.97
N VAL A 127 9.95 -6.01 11.08
CA VAL A 127 8.72 -6.37 11.81
C VAL A 127 8.01 -5.10 12.30
N LYS A 128 8.77 -4.14 12.85
CA LYS A 128 8.24 -2.84 13.28
C LYS A 128 7.56 -2.09 12.13
N THR A 129 8.22 -1.96 10.98
CA THR A 129 7.64 -1.29 9.80
C THR A 129 6.40 -2.00 9.26
N LEU A 130 6.37 -3.34 9.29
CA LEU A 130 5.18 -4.10 8.86
C LEU A 130 3.98 -3.87 9.81
N LEU A 131 4.23 -3.72 11.12
CA LEU A 131 3.20 -3.38 12.11
C LEU A 131 2.73 -1.92 11.95
N GLU A 132 3.65 -0.97 11.76
CA GLU A 132 3.33 0.46 11.57
C GLU A 132 2.50 0.72 10.30
N ARG A 133 2.73 -0.06 9.24
CA ARG A 133 1.93 -0.03 8.01
C ARG A 133 0.61 -0.80 8.12
N GLU A 134 0.33 -1.35 9.29
CA GLU A 134 -0.84 -2.17 9.58
C GLU A 134 -0.97 -3.40 8.67
N TRP A 135 0.08 -3.86 7.99
CA TRP A 135 0.01 -5.06 7.14
C TRP A 135 -0.06 -6.33 7.97
N ILE A 136 0.56 -6.31 9.14
CA ILE A 136 0.50 -7.38 10.12
C ILE A 136 0.03 -6.84 11.46
N ARG A 137 -0.48 -7.73 12.30
CA ARG A 137 -0.88 -7.45 13.68
C ARG A 137 -0.50 -8.61 14.59
N VAL A 138 -0.41 -8.34 15.89
CA VAL A 138 -0.25 -9.39 16.91
C VAL A 138 -1.61 -10.02 17.19
N VAL A 139 -1.72 -11.34 17.02
CA VAL A 139 -2.94 -12.11 17.31
C VAL A 139 -2.94 -12.76 18.69
N GLY A 140 -1.77 -12.89 19.31
CA GLY A 140 -1.60 -13.50 20.62
C GLY A 140 -0.13 -13.81 20.90
N TYR A 141 0.11 -14.60 21.95
CA TYR A 141 1.45 -15.02 22.36
C TYR A 141 1.50 -16.55 22.48
N ARG A 142 2.62 -17.16 22.07
CA ARG A 142 2.81 -18.61 22.14
C ARG A 142 3.15 -19.05 23.57
N GLU A 143 2.66 -20.21 24.00
CA GLU A 143 2.95 -20.81 25.32
C GLU A 143 4.30 -21.55 25.38
N VAL A 144 5.37 -20.85 25.01
CA VAL A 144 6.76 -21.34 25.11
C VAL A 144 7.59 -20.37 25.98
N PRO A 145 8.76 -20.78 26.50
CA PRO A 145 9.63 -19.88 27.25
C PRO A 145 9.89 -18.56 26.50
N GLY A 146 9.70 -17.44 27.19
CA GLY A 146 9.79 -16.10 26.58
C GLY A 146 8.49 -15.58 25.94
N LYS A 147 7.42 -16.40 25.85
CA LYS A 147 6.08 -16.03 25.33
C LYS A 147 6.15 -15.13 24.08
N PRO A 148 6.73 -15.59 22.96
CA PRO A 148 6.89 -14.77 21.77
C PRO A 148 5.53 -14.39 21.16
N ALA A 149 5.46 -13.18 20.60
CA ALA A 149 4.28 -12.69 19.89
C ALA A 149 4.06 -13.47 18.59
N MET A 150 2.80 -13.76 18.28
CA MET A 150 2.35 -14.37 17.03
C MET A 150 1.77 -13.30 16.10
N PHE A 151 2.23 -13.29 14.85
CA PHE A 151 1.82 -12.36 13.82
C PHE A 151 0.83 -12.99 12.85
N ALA A 152 -0.10 -12.17 12.38
CA ALA A 152 -0.98 -12.48 11.26
C ALA A 152 -1.20 -11.23 10.41
N THR A 153 -1.62 -11.43 9.17
CA THR A 153 -1.98 -10.38 8.22
C THR A 153 -3.29 -9.69 8.59
N THR A 154 -3.53 -8.50 8.02
CA THR A 154 -4.72 -7.68 8.24
C THR A 154 -5.51 -7.46 6.94
N LYS A 155 -6.64 -6.75 7.04
CA LYS A 155 -7.38 -6.27 5.85
C LYS A 155 -6.57 -5.26 5.03
N ALA A 156 -5.76 -4.42 5.68
CA ALA A 156 -4.91 -3.44 4.99
C ALA A 156 -3.87 -4.13 4.10
N PHE A 157 -3.34 -5.28 4.52
CA PHE A 157 -2.51 -6.13 3.66
C PHE A 157 -3.30 -6.58 2.42
N LEU A 158 -4.49 -7.16 2.61
CA LEU A 158 -5.32 -7.63 1.48
C LEU A 158 -5.67 -6.49 0.51
N ASP A 159 -6.02 -5.32 1.03
CA ASP A 159 -6.32 -4.14 0.22
C ASP A 159 -5.11 -3.61 -0.55
N HIS A 160 -3.92 -3.70 0.03
CA HIS A 160 -2.69 -3.28 -0.62
C HIS A 160 -2.33 -4.23 -1.78
N PHE A 161 -2.51 -5.54 -1.59
CA PHE A 161 -2.21 -6.57 -2.60
C PHE A 161 -3.39 -6.89 -3.53
N ASN A 162 -4.48 -6.11 -3.49
CA ASN A 162 -5.66 -6.29 -4.33
C ASN A 162 -6.39 -7.65 -4.16
N LEU A 163 -6.37 -8.20 -2.94
CA LEU A 163 -6.96 -9.49 -2.59
C LEU A 163 -8.28 -9.29 -1.84
N LYS A 164 -9.25 -10.20 -2.03
CA LYS A 164 -10.51 -10.19 -1.27
C LYS A 164 -10.38 -10.98 0.02
N ASN A 165 -9.68 -12.11 -0.08
CA ASN A 165 -9.43 -13.03 1.01
C ASN A 165 -8.00 -13.57 0.91
N LEU A 166 -7.59 -14.38 1.89
CA LEU A 166 -6.27 -15.00 1.91
C LEU A 166 -6.16 -16.21 0.98
N ASP A 167 -7.29 -16.81 0.59
CA ASP A 167 -7.35 -17.95 -0.32
C ASP A 167 -7.07 -17.55 -1.78
N ASP A 168 -7.19 -16.25 -2.09
CA ASP A 168 -6.83 -15.66 -3.38
C ASP A 168 -5.29 -15.59 -3.58
N LEU A 169 -4.49 -15.93 -2.56
CA LEU A 169 -3.04 -16.00 -2.69
C LEU A 169 -2.64 -17.18 -3.60
N PRO A 170 -1.70 -16.98 -4.55
CA PRO A 170 -1.22 -18.06 -5.40
C PRO A 170 -0.70 -19.23 -4.55
N PRO A 171 -1.07 -20.49 -4.85
CA PRO A 171 -0.55 -21.62 -4.11
C PRO A 171 0.97 -21.70 -4.28
N LEU A 172 1.67 -22.11 -3.21
CA LEU A 172 3.14 -22.16 -3.19
C LEU A 172 3.75 -23.02 -4.32
N ALA A 173 2.98 -23.94 -4.89
CA ALA A 173 3.39 -24.76 -6.04
C ALA A 173 3.54 -23.93 -7.32
N GLU A 174 2.64 -22.97 -7.57
CA GLU A 174 2.63 -22.11 -8.76
C GLU A 174 3.71 -21.03 -8.71
N LEU A 175 4.13 -20.62 -7.51
CA LEU A 175 5.20 -19.61 -7.34
C LEU A 175 6.55 -20.08 -7.90
N ARG A 176 6.83 -21.39 -7.90
CA ARG A 176 8.07 -21.95 -8.47
C ARG A 176 8.14 -21.83 -9.98
N GLU A 177 6.99 -21.75 -10.65
CA GLU A 177 6.91 -21.57 -12.10
C GLU A 177 6.95 -20.09 -12.49
N LEU A 178 6.66 -19.21 -11.52
CA LEU A 178 6.60 -17.76 -11.70
C LEU A 178 7.93 -17.05 -11.44
N GLU A 179 8.93 -17.73 -10.87
CA GLU A 179 10.30 -17.21 -10.79
C GLU A 179 10.80 -17.01 -12.23
N PRO A 180 10.89 -15.75 -12.73
CA PRO A 180 11.74 -15.51 -13.88
C PRO A 180 13.15 -15.84 -13.41
N ASP A 181 13.95 -16.52 -14.24
CA ASP A 181 15.39 -16.65 -13.99
C ASP A 181 15.91 -15.29 -13.51
N PRO A 182 16.75 -15.24 -12.45
CA PRO A 182 17.26 -13.99 -11.95
C PRO A 182 17.97 -13.30 -13.11
N VAL A 183 17.29 -12.32 -13.71
CA VAL A 183 17.92 -11.38 -14.61
C VAL A 183 18.81 -10.56 -13.69
N LEU A 184 20.04 -11.04 -13.54
CA LEU A 184 21.12 -10.25 -13.01
C LEU A 184 21.31 -9.14 -14.04
N ASP A 185 20.66 -8.02 -13.78
CA ASP A 185 20.77 -6.79 -14.55
C ASP A 185 22.18 -6.23 -14.30
N PHE A 186 23.18 -6.86 -14.94
CA PHE A 186 24.56 -6.40 -14.99
C PHE A 186 24.78 -5.40 -16.13
N GLU A 187 23.79 -5.18 -16.98
CA GLU A 187 23.91 -4.28 -18.11
C GLU A 187 23.49 -2.85 -17.67
N ASP A 188 24.46 -1.94 -17.76
CA ASP A 188 24.32 -0.48 -17.69
C ASP A 188 24.32 0.25 -16.33
N ALA A 189 24.95 -0.30 -15.30
CA ALA A 189 25.54 0.57 -14.26
C ALA A 189 26.94 1.02 -14.74
N PRO A 190 27.19 2.31 -15.03
CA PRO A 190 28.53 2.76 -15.41
C PRO A 190 29.49 2.45 -14.26
N VAL A 191 30.51 1.65 -14.56
CA VAL A 191 31.58 1.34 -13.62
C VAL A 191 32.20 2.67 -13.17
N PRO A 192 32.28 2.97 -11.87
CA PRO A 192 32.95 4.18 -11.38
C PRO A 192 34.37 4.27 -11.94
N GLU A 193 34.77 5.43 -12.47
CA GLU A 193 36.11 5.64 -13.05
C GLU A 193 37.24 5.23 -12.10
N SER A 194 37.01 5.30 -10.79
CA SER A 194 37.96 4.85 -9.77
C SER A 194 38.23 3.35 -9.79
N LEU A 195 37.22 2.52 -10.08
CA LEU A 195 37.37 1.07 -10.21
C LEU A 195 37.95 0.69 -11.57
N GLN A 196 37.61 1.42 -12.62
CA GLN A 196 38.20 1.24 -13.95
C GLN A 196 39.70 1.57 -13.95
N ALA A 197 40.10 2.67 -13.31
CA ALA A 197 41.50 3.08 -13.19
C ALA A 197 42.35 2.10 -12.36
N LEU A 198 41.76 1.44 -11.36
CA LEU A 198 42.44 0.39 -10.59
C LEU A 198 42.64 -0.89 -11.42
N ALA A 199 41.64 -1.27 -12.23
CA ALA A 199 41.74 -2.40 -13.14
C ALA A 199 42.81 -2.16 -14.22
N ASP A 200 42.80 -0.97 -14.83
CA ASP A 200 43.78 -0.58 -15.84
C ASP A 200 45.20 -0.45 -15.27
N ALA A 201 45.34 0.02 -14.02
CA ALA A 201 46.64 0.07 -13.33
C ALA A 201 47.18 -1.32 -12.94
N SER A 202 46.31 -2.32 -12.83
CA SER A 202 46.68 -3.71 -12.58
C SER A 202 47.00 -4.51 -13.85
N ALA A 203 46.72 -3.94 -15.04
CA ALA A 203 47.00 -4.55 -16.32
C ALA A 203 48.43 -4.20 -16.79
N ASP A 204 49.38 -5.09 -16.49
CA ASP A 204 50.78 -4.98 -16.89
C ASP A 204 50.95 -5.31 -18.39
N PRO A 205 51.52 -4.43 -19.25
CA PRO A 205 51.50 -4.60 -20.71
C PRO A 205 52.55 -5.57 -21.29
N GLU A 206 53.33 -6.28 -20.49
CA GLU A 206 54.46 -7.13 -20.96
C GLU A 206 54.29 -8.66 -20.77
N THR A 207 53.08 -9.20 -20.67
CA THR A 207 52.90 -10.67 -20.71
C THR A 207 51.91 -11.11 -21.79
N VAL A 208 52.45 -11.45 -22.95
CA VAL A 208 51.78 -12.28 -23.96
C VAL A 208 52.31 -13.72 -23.83
N GLU A 209 51.36 -14.66 -23.74
CA GLU A 209 51.46 -16.14 -23.76
C GLU A 209 51.70 -16.90 -22.42
N GLU A 210 50.59 -17.35 -21.80
CA GLU A 210 50.13 -18.76 -21.77
C GLU A 210 48.70 -18.83 -21.20
N PRO A 211 47.82 -19.75 -21.66
CA PRO A 211 46.46 -19.84 -21.15
C PRO A 211 46.50 -20.48 -19.76
N LYS A 212 46.38 -19.67 -18.71
CA LYS A 212 46.12 -20.20 -17.37
C LYS A 212 44.64 -20.59 -17.29
N GLU A 213 44.43 -21.89 -17.21
CA GLU A 213 43.14 -22.53 -16.95
C GLU A 213 42.40 -21.78 -15.84
N GLU A 214 41.10 -21.55 -16.09
CA GLU A 214 40.15 -20.96 -15.16
C GLU A 214 40.34 -21.59 -13.77
N THR A 215 40.87 -20.85 -12.82
CA THR A 215 40.89 -21.27 -11.42
C THR A 215 39.46 -21.23 -10.92
N SER A 216 38.81 -22.40 -11.00
CA SER A 216 37.51 -22.68 -10.39
C SER A 216 37.45 -22.10 -8.98
N PHE A 217 36.31 -21.52 -8.63
CA PHE A 217 35.99 -20.96 -7.32
C PHE A 217 36.33 -21.92 -6.15
N HIS A 218 36.33 -23.23 -6.43
CA HIS A 218 36.69 -24.27 -5.48
C HIS A 218 38.19 -24.27 -5.09
N THR A 219 39.09 -23.88 -6.01
CA THR A 219 40.53 -23.79 -5.75
C THR A 219 40.83 -22.61 -4.83
N LEU A 220 40.13 -21.50 -5.00
CA LEU A 220 40.25 -20.32 -4.14
C LEU A 220 39.72 -20.59 -2.73
N LEU A 221 38.66 -21.40 -2.59
CA LEU A 221 38.16 -21.85 -1.29
C LEU A 221 39.16 -22.75 -0.54
N LEU A 222 39.86 -23.64 -1.24
CA LEU A 222 40.88 -24.50 -0.65
C LEU A 222 42.14 -23.72 -0.21
N GLU A 223 42.51 -22.67 -0.95
CA GLU A 223 43.59 -21.77 -0.52
C GLU A 223 43.20 -20.96 0.73
N LEU A 224 41.93 -20.57 0.86
CA LEU A 224 41.44 -19.85 2.04
C LEU A 224 41.46 -20.73 3.30
N ASP A 225 41.00 -21.99 3.21
CA ASP A 225 41.07 -22.97 4.30
C ASP A 225 42.52 -23.23 4.72
N SER A 226 43.44 -23.33 3.75
CA SER A 226 44.88 -23.46 4.00
C SER A 226 45.49 -22.26 4.72
N MET A 227 44.92 -21.06 4.57
CA MET A 227 45.40 -19.85 5.25
C MET A 227 44.86 -19.74 6.68
N GLU A 228 43.70 -20.33 7.00
CA GLU A 228 43.15 -20.37 8.36
C GLU A 228 43.92 -21.32 9.30
N GLU A 229 44.55 -22.38 8.80
CA GLU A 229 45.33 -23.33 9.62
C GLU A 229 46.59 -22.70 10.26
N GLY A 230 47.03 -21.53 9.79
CA GLY A 230 48.20 -20.80 10.30
C GLY A 230 47.90 -19.71 11.34
N ILE A 231 46.62 -19.41 11.60
CA ILE A 231 46.23 -18.35 12.54
C ILE A 231 46.21 -18.96 13.95
N LYS A 232 47.24 -18.63 14.75
CA LYS A 232 47.27 -18.98 16.17
C LYS A 232 46.08 -18.35 16.89
N THR A 233 45.12 -19.17 17.29
CA THR A 233 44.03 -18.82 18.21
C THR A 233 44.51 -18.90 19.66
N ASP A 234 45.62 -18.25 19.99
CA ASP A 234 46.09 -18.14 21.37
C ASP A 234 45.46 -16.89 22.01
N PHE A 235 44.19 -17.02 22.40
CA PHE A 235 43.47 -16.01 23.20
C PHE A 235 43.71 -16.22 24.71
N ASP A 236 44.93 -16.60 25.10
CA ASP A 236 45.28 -16.89 26.51
C ASP A 236 46.17 -15.80 27.16
N ASP A 237 46.47 -14.73 26.43
CA ASP A 237 47.39 -13.66 26.88
C ASP A 237 46.69 -12.44 27.52
N LEU A 238 45.39 -12.54 27.82
CA LEU A 238 44.64 -11.48 28.54
C LEU A 238 44.32 -11.80 30.01
N LEU A 239 44.84 -12.91 30.55
CA LEU A 239 44.56 -13.33 31.94
C LEU A 239 45.79 -13.61 32.80
N ARG A 240 46.96 -13.05 32.47
CA ARG A 240 48.16 -13.25 33.30
C ARG A 240 49.08 -12.04 33.38
N ASP A 241 48.68 -11.07 34.22
CA ASP A 241 49.46 -10.60 35.37
C ASP A 241 48.85 -9.32 35.93
N GLY A 242 48.42 -9.39 37.19
CA GLY A 242 47.80 -8.28 37.91
C GLY A 242 47.32 -8.65 39.29
N GLU A 243 48.16 -9.31 40.09
CA GLU A 243 47.97 -9.41 41.54
C GLU A 243 47.93 -8.01 42.17
N SER A 244 46.82 -7.67 42.82
CA SER A 244 46.87 -6.93 44.08
C SER A 244 45.65 -7.21 44.97
N PRO A 245 45.85 -7.22 46.30
CA PRO A 245 45.09 -8.08 47.21
C PRO A 245 43.83 -7.40 47.74
N LEU A 246 42.76 -8.18 47.89
CA LEU A 246 41.59 -7.80 48.68
C LEU A 246 41.95 -7.79 50.17
N PRO A 247 41.76 -6.69 50.90
CA PRO A 247 41.83 -6.73 52.36
C PRO A 247 40.52 -7.31 52.90
N SER A 248 40.64 -8.44 53.58
CA SER A 248 39.68 -8.89 54.59
C SER A 248 39.65 -7.90 55.76
N GLY A 249 38.48 -7.30 56.01
CA GLY A 249 38.23 -6.44 57.16
C GLY A 249 36.75 -6.48 57.55
N GLU A 250 36.49 -7.04 58.73
CA GLU A 250 35.23 -7.04 59.49
C GLU A 250 34.69 -5.62 59.71
N PHE A 251 33.36 -5.42 59.77
CA PHE A 251 32.62 -4.44 60.63
C PHE A 251 31.10 -4.68 60.42
N GLN A 252 30.39 -5.31 61.37
CA GLN A 252 29.67 -4.77 62.55
C GLN A 252 28.24 -4.23 62.27
N GLU A 253 27.29 -4.72 63.08
CA GLU A 253 25.85 -4.45 63.15
C GLU A 253 25.47 -3.08 63.79
N GLU A 254 24.42 -2.44 63.23
CA GLU A 254 23.38 -1.55 63.82
C GLU A 254 23.77 -0.17 64.44
N PRO A 255 22.85 0.79 64.74
CA PRO A 255 21.55 1.20 64.14
C PRO A 255 21.36 2.75 63.96
N GLY A 256 20.29 3.17 63.24
CA GLY A 256 19.47 4.37 63.49
C GLY A 256 19.89 5.76 62.94
N LEU A 257 19.02 6.43 62.14
CA LEU A 257 18.21 7.62 62.52
C LEU A 257 17.42 8.20 61.33
N GLU A 258 16.27 8.78 61.66
CA GLU A 258 15.19 9.35 60.83
C GLU A 258 15.55 10.65 60.08
N LEU A 259 14.81 10.98 59.01
CA LEU A 259 14.05 12.24 58.88
C LEU A 259 13.21 12.32 57.59
N SER A 260 11.89 12.42 57.81
CA SER A 260 10.83 13.15 57.11
C SER A 260 11.07 13.75 55.70
N GLY A 261 10.16 13.40 54.79
CA GLY A 261 9.79 14.21 53.62
C GLY A 261 8.37 13.84 53.20
N GLU A 262 7.44 14.79 53.37
CA GLU A 262 6.02 14.68 53.05
C GLU A 262 5.79 14.31 51.57
N VAL A 263 4.89 13.35 51.32
CA VAL A 263 4.33 13.10 50.00
C VAL A 263 2.83 13.37 50.11
N GLU A 264 2.39 14.48 49.53
CA GLU A 264 0.99 14.83 49.30
C GLU A 264 0.30 13.75 48.45
N GLU A 265 -0.88 13.34 48.90
CA GLU A 265 -1.86 12.60 48.12
C GLU A 265 -2.42 13.50 47.00
N PRO A 266 -2.65 13.00 45.77
CA PRO A 266 -3.61 13.63 44.89
C PRO A 266 -5.01 13.08 45.17
N GLU A 267 -5.90 14.01 45.54
CA GLU A 267 -7.33 13.83 45.72
C GLU A 267 -8.06 13.35 44.46
N ALA A 268 -9.26 12.84 44.71
CA ALA A 268 -10.23 12.30 43.77
C ALA A 268 -10.59 13.26 42.63
N VAL A 269 -10.68 12.71 41.41
CA VAL A 269 -11.28 13.40 40.27
C VAL A 269 -12.79 13.23 40.36
N GLU A 270 -13.46 14.32 40.72
CA GLU A 270 -14.91 14.46 40.69
C GLU A 270 -15.46 14.48 39.26
N THR A 271 -16.72 14.07 39.24
CA THR A 271 -17.71 13.94 38.18
C THR A 271 -17.87 15.15 37.25
N LEU A 272 -18.23 14.79 36.03
CA LEU A 272 -18.76 15.59 34.93
C LEU A 272 -19.94 16.49 35.35
N GLU A 273 -19.86 17.78 35.04
CA GLU A 273 -21.02 18.68 34.87
C GLU A 273 -20.86 19.43 33.53
N ASP A 274 -21.91 19.35 32.71
CA ASP A 274 -22.07 20.03 31.43
C ASP A 274 -22.21 21.56 31.61
N PRO A 275 -21.65 22.39 30.70
CA PRO A 275 -22.11 23.76 30.57
C PRO A 275 -23.24 23.86 29.53
N GLU A 276 -24.38 24.41 29.95
CA GLU A 276 -25.46 24.90 29.08
C GLU A 276 -24.94 25.98 28.10
N PRO A 277 -25.45 26.05 26.85
CA PRO A 277 -25.28 27.24 26.05
C PRO A 277 -26.38 28.26 26.35
N ASP A 278 -25.90 29.45 26.71
CA ASP A 278 -26.60 30.71 26.91
C ASP A 278 -27.49 31.10 25.71
N LEU A 279 -28.76 31.41 26.00
CA LEU A 279 -29.73 31.99 25.06
C LEU A 279 -29.47 33.49 24.93
N GLY A 280 -28.48 33.84 24.12
CA GLY A 280 -28.27 35.20 23.62
C GLY A 280 -29.11 35.46 22.37
N ALA A 281 -30.18 36.25 22.51
CA ALA A 281 -31.00 36.71 21.40
C ALA A 281 -30.21 37.66 20.48
N GLU A 282 -29.81 37.20 19.30
CA GLU A 282 -29.43 38.08 18.19
C GLU A 282 -30.65 38.44 17.36
N VAL A 283 -30.98 39.74 17.40
CA VAL A 283 -31.99 40.39 16.57
C VAL A 283 -31.43 40.50 15.15
N VAL A 284 -31.96 39.70 14.22
CA VAL A 284 -31.75 39.88 12.78
C VAL A 284 -32.63 41.05 12.30
N PRO A 285 -32.07 42.07 11.63
CA PRO A 285 -32.87 43.15 11.07
C PRO A 285 -33.67 42.66 9.85
N ASP A 286 -34.91 43.12 9.80
CA ASP A 286 -35.87 42.99 8.71
C ASP A 286 -35.29 43.66 7.45
N GLU A 287 -35.01 42.90 6.39
CA GLU A 287 -34.73 43.45 5.05
C GLU A 287 -36.01 43.41 4.19
N PRO A 288 -36.32 44.50 3.46
CA PRO A 288 -37.58 44.62 2.74
C PRO A 288 -37.59 43.76 1.46
N GLU A 289 -38.75 43.17 1.19
CA GLU A 289 -39.08 42.53 -0.08
C GLU A 289 -38.99 43.57 -1.23
N GLU A 290 -37.98 43.45 -2.10
CA GLU A 290 -37.94 44.13 -3.40
C GLU A 290 -37.79 43.10 -4.56
N ASP A 291 -38.82 43.09 -5.41
CA ASP A 291 -38.84 42.79 -6.85
C ASP A 291 -38.45 41.39 -7.38
N LEU A 292 -39.43 40.48 -7.29
CA LEU A 292 -39.48 39.15 -7.92
C LEU A 292 -39.56 39.14 -9.47
N VAL A 293 -39.38 40.27 -10.17
CA VAL A 293 -39.57 40.34 -11.64
C VAL A 293 -38.25 40.24 -12.42
N GLY A 294 -37.09 40.57 -11.81
CA GLY A 294 -35.80 40.57 -12.51
C GLY A 294 -35.12 39.20 -12.67
N ALA A 295 -35.35 38.28 -11.73
CA ALA A 295 -34.67 36.98 -11.72
C ALA A 295 -35.15 36.05 -12.85
N ALA A 296 -36.40 36.18 -13.29
CA ALA A 296 -36.95 35.41 -14.39
C ALA A 296 -36.37 35.83 -15.75
N GLU A 297 -36.25 37.13 -16.01
CA GLU A 297 -35.64 37.65 -17.24
C GLU A 297 -34.14 37.35 -17.32
N ALA A 298 -33.44 37.37 -16.17
CA ALA A 298 -32.02 37.00 -16.11
C ALA A 298 -31.81 35.51 -16.46
N ARG A 299 -32.72 34.63 -16.03
CA ARG A 299 -32.66 33.19 -16.32
C ARG A 299 -32.98 32.88 -17.79
N GLU A 300 -33.89 33.61 -18.40
CA GLU A 300 -34.21 33.49 -19.83
C GLU A 300 -33.04 33.94 -20.72
N ARG A 301 -32.38 35.06 -20.36
CA ARG A 301 -31.17 35.51 -21.06
C ARG A 301 -30.01 34.54 -20.94
N LEU A 302 -29.86 33.88 -19.79
CA LEU A 302 -28.84 32.84 -19.57
C LEU A 302 -29.13 31.59 -20.43
N LEU A 303 -30.38 31.13 -20.48
CA LEU A 303 -30.78 30.00 -21.32
C LEU A 303 -30.58 30.30 -22.81
N ALA A 304 -30.91 31.51 -23.26
CA ALA A 304 -30.68 31.94 -24.64
C ALA A 304 -29.17 32.01 -24.98
N ALA A 305 -28.33 32.48 -24.04
CA ALA A 305 -26.89 32.52 -24.23
C ALA A 305 -26.25 31.13 -24.30
N VAL A 306 -26.72 30.19 -23.47
CA VAL A 306 -26.26 28.78 -23.49
C VAL A 306 -26.68 28.10 -24.80
N ALA A 307 -27.91 28.32 -25.28
CA ALA A 307 -28.37 27.78 -26.55
C ALA A 307 -27.59 28.33 -27.76
N ALA A 308 -27.17 29.61 -27.71
CA ALA A 308 -26.33 30.21 -28.75
C ALA A 308 -24.91 29.63 -28.77
N LEU A 309 -24.36 29.29 -27.60
CA LEU A 309 -23.07 28.61 -27.47
C LEU A 309 -23.12 27.16 -27.99
N ASP A 310 -24.20 26.43 -27.71
CA ASP A 310 -24.42 25.07 -28.23
C ASP A 310 -24.62 25.05 -29.76
N ALA A 311 -25.26 26.07 -30.32
CA ALA A 311 -25.42 26.21 -31.77
C ALA A 311 -24.09 26.55 -32.47
N ALA A 312 -23.21 27.32 -31.80
CA ALA A 312 -21.88 27.66 -32.32
C ALA A 312 -20.85 26.51 -32.16
N ALA A 313 -21.15 25.50 -31.34
CA ALA A 313 -20.27 24.38 -31.03
C ALA A 313 -20.52 23.12 -31.88
N ARG A 314 -21.40 23.17 -32.88
CA ARG A 314 -21.49 22.10 -33.90
C ARG A 314 -20.46 22.37 -34.99
N PRO A 315 -19.30 21.69 -35.02
CA PRO A 315 -18.50 21.65 -36.24
C PRO A 315 -19.36 21.03 -37.34
N GLU A 316 -19.39 21.65 -38.53
CA GLU A 316 -19.94 20.98 -39.71
C GLU A 316 -19.19 19.65 -39.86
N LEU A 317 -19.90 18.53 -39.68
CA LEU A 317 -19.33 17.20 -39.89
C LEU A 317 -18.78 17.15 -41.31
N SER A 318 -17.56 16.63 -41.47
CA SER A 318 -17.01 16.41 -42.81
C SER A 318 -17.93 15.44 -43.56
N ASP A 319 -17.98 15.57 -44.88
CA ASP A 319 -18.81 14.70 -45.74
C ASP A 319 -18.58 13.20 -45.44
N GLU A 320 -17.35 12.83 -45.04
CA GLU A 320 -16.98 11.46 -44.64
C GLU A 320 -17.63 10.99 -43.33
N GLU A 321 -17.84 11.86 -42.35
CA GLU A 321 -18.48 11.49 -41.08
C GLU A 321 -20.01 11.36 -41.22
N ALA A 322 -20.61 12.18 -42.10
CA ALA A 322 -22.02 12.07 -42.44
C ALA A 322 -22.33 10.77 -43.23
N GLU A 323 -21.44 10.38 -44.15
CA GLU A 323 -21.54 9.10 -44.86
C GLU A 323 -21.36 7.90 -43.91
N ALA A 324 -20.45 7.99 -42.93
CA ALA A 324 -20.24 6.94 -41.94
C ALA A 324 -21.47 6.76 -41.01
N GLN A 325 -22.13 7.85 -40.61
CA GLN A 325 -23.37 7.78 -39.83
C GLN A 325 -24.53 7.21 -40.64
N ALA A 326 -24.68 7.61 -41.90
CA ALA A 326 -25.72 7.05 -42.78
C ALA A 326 -25.52 5.55 -43.03
N LEU A 327 -24.27 5.10 -43.16
CA LEU A 327 -23.94 3.68 -43.28
C LEU A 327 -24.27 2.91 -41.99
N ALA A 328 -23.98 3.49 -40.83
CA ALA A 328 -24.27 2.88 -39.54
C ALA A 328 -25.79 2.72 -39.31
N GLU A 329 -26.59 3.74 -39.62
CA GLU A 329 -28.05 3.66 -39.55
C GLU A 329 -28.63 2.65 -40.56
N ALA A 330 -28.04 2.54 -41.75
CA ALA A 330 -28.44 1.55 -42.75
C ALA A 330 -28.20 0.12 -42.25
N ILE A 331 -27.03 -0.15 -41.65
CA ILE A 331 -26.69 -1.45 -41.06
C ILE A 331 -27.63 -1.79 -39.89
N GLU A 332 -27.96 -0.81 -39.05
CA GLU A 332 -28.82 -1.03 -37.90
C GLU A 332 -30.29 -1.29 -38.32
N ASN A 333 -30.78 -0.59 -39.35
CA ASN A 333 -32.09 -0.86 -39.94
C ASN A 333 -32.15 -2.22 -40.65
N GLU A 334 -31.09 -2.61 -41.34
CA GLU A 334 -31.02 -3.92 -42.00
C GLU A 334 -30.99 -5.05 -40.95
N ARG A 335 -30.25 -4.86 -39.85
CA ARG A 335 -30.27 -5.80 -38.72
C ARG A 335 -31.65 -5.92 -38.09
N ARG A 336 -32.38 -4.81 -37.98
CA ARG A 336 -33.75 -4.79 -37.43
C ARG A 336 -34.75 -5.53 -38.32
N GLN A 337 -34.57 -5.50 -39.65
CA GLN A 337 -35.41 -6.24 -40.60
C GLN A 337 -35.18 -7.76 -40.59
N TRP A 338 -34.07 -8.23 -40.01
CA TRP A 338 -33.75 -9.65 -39.92
C TRP A 338 -34.09 -10.25 -38.53
N GLU A 339 -34.37 -9.41 -37.54
CA GLU A 339 -34.79 -9.81 -36.19
C GLU A 339 -36.33 -9.86 -36.01
N ASP A 340 -37.13 -9.33 -36.95
CA ASP A 340 -38.61 -9.41 -37.02
C ASP A 340 -39.10 -10.52 -37.98
#